data_AF-A0A0F9DBP6-F1
#
_entry.id   AF-A0A0F9DBP6-F1
#
_cell.length_a   1.000
_cell.length_b   1.000
_cell.length_c   1.000
_cell.angle_alpha   90.00
_cell.angle_beta   90.00
_cell.angle_gamma   90.00
#
_symmetry.space_group_name_H-M   'P 1'
#
loop_
_entity.id
_entity.type
_entity.pdbx_description
1 polymer ?
#
loop_
_entity_poly.entity_id
_entity_poly.type
_entity_poly.pdbx_seq_one_letter_code
_entity_poly.pdbx_strand_id
1 'polypeptide(L)'
;MKLKEYVEKNDFVTGKGLPQGDTILNINEVDVLESEYDGNPRFQLKWKEGDVEHEYYVPKGVLADIKKLAADGAVNIRVTRTGTTKSDTRYTVIKVEGGQ
;
A
#
# COMPACT_ATOMS: atom_id res chain seq x y z
N MET A 1 3.53 12.63 -2.19
CA MET A 1 4.50 12.07 -3.16
C MET A 1 3.83 10.86 -3.78
N LYS A 2 3.89 10.65 -5.10
CA LYS A 2 3.20 9.49 -5.69
C LYS A 2 3.82 8.17 -5.25
N LEU A 3 2.99 7.13 -5.08
CA LEU A 3 3.40 5.82 -4.61
C LEU A 3 4.52 5.23 -5.46
N LYS A 4 4.43 5.38 -6.79
CA LYS A 4 5.51 5.00 -7.71
C LYS A 4 6.85 5.64 -7.36
N GLU A 5 6.89 6.98 -7.26
CA GLU A 5 8.13 7.71 -6.93
C GLU A 5 8.64 7.39 -5.51
N TYR A 6 7.70 7.16 -4.60
CA TYR A 6 7.99 6.89 -3.20
C TYR A 6 8.65 5.52 -3.00
N VAL A 7 8.11 4.47 -3.63
CA VAL A 7 8.67 3.11 -3.50
C VAL A 7 10.03 2.99 -4.19
N GLU A 8 10.30 3.78 -5.23
CA GLU A 8 11.60 3.80 -5.91
C GLU A 8 12.70 4.38 -5.00
N LYS A 9 12.39 5.39 -4.18
CA LYS A 9 13.38 6.21 -3.44
C LYS A 9 13.64 5.80 -1.99
N ASN A 10 12.75 5.05 -1.33
CA ASN A 10 12.80 4.86 0.14
C ASN A 10 12.95 3.39 0.61
N ASP A 11 13.53 3.22 1.80
CA ASP A 11 13.67 1.96 2.53
C ASP A 11 12.65 1.90 3.67
N PHE A 12 11.86 0.82 3.76
CA PHE A 12 10.59 0.85 4.48
C PHE A 12 10.75 0.50 5.98
N VAL A 13 10.24 1.33 6.87
CA VAL A 13 10.14 1.11 8.32
C VAL A 13 8.68 1.33 8.78
N THR A 14 8.02 0.22 9.16
CA THR A 14 6.74 0.08 9.90
C THR A 14 5.44 0.77 9.41
N GLY A 15 4.30 0.11 9.66
CA GLY A 15 2.95 0.64 9.39
C GLY A 15 1.86 -0.20 10.05
N LYS A 16 0.71 0.42 10.35
CA LYS A 16 -0.55 -0.30 10.70
C LYS A 16 -1.17 -0.84 9.41
N GLY A 17 -2.04 -1.84 9.47
CA GLY A 17 -2.50 -2.59 8.30
C GLY A 17 -3.55 -1.88 7.44
N LEU A 18 -3.69 -2.33 6.19
CA LEU A 18 -4.84 -2.03 5.31
C LEU A 18 -6.16 -2.58 5.91
N PRO A 19 -7.34 -2.14 5.44
CA PRO A 19 -8.61 -2.77 5.80
C PRO A 19 -8.63 -4.24 5.39
N GLN A 20 -9.49 -5.04 6.02
CA GLN A 20 -9.68 -6.44 5.63
C GLN A 20 -10.35 -6.52 4.24
N GLY A 21 -9.95 -7.51 3.44
CA GLY A 21 -10.46 -7.71 2.08
C GLY A 21 -9.52 -7.17 1.02
N ASP A 22 -10.05 -7.01 -0.18
CA ASP A 22 -9.31 -6.53 -1.35
C ASP A 22 -9.24 -5.00 -1.34
N THR A 23 -8.04 -4.46 -1.50
CA THR A 23 -7.78 -3.05 -1.79
C THR A 23 -7.06 -2.95 -3.11
N ILE A 24 -7.62 -2.21 -4.08
CA ILE A 24 -6.98 -1.96 -5.37
C ILE A 24 -6.30 -0.60 -5.31
N LEU A 25 -5.01 -0.59 -5.59
CA LEU A 25 -4.15 0.60 -5.56
C LEU A 25 -3.67 0.91 -6.97
N ASN A 26 -4.00 2.10 -7.47
CA ASN A 26 -3.36 2.66 -8.65
C ASN A 26 -2.11 3.44 -8.21
N ILE A 27 -0.92 2.92 -8.54
CA ILE A 27 0.33 3.46 -8.01
C ILE A 27 0.67 4.88 -8.53
N ASN A 28 -0.01 5.34 -9.59
CA ASN A 28 0.15 6.69 -10.13
C ASN A 28 -0.78 7.70 -9.43
N GLU A 29 -1.87 7.22 -8.84
CA GLU A 29 -2.88 8.07 -8.20
C GLU A 29 -2.72 8.11 -6.68
N VAL A 30 -2.25 7.02 -6.08
CA VAL A 30 -1.99 6.91 -4.64
C VAL A 30 -0.83 7.82 -4.25
N ASP A 31 -1.08 8.70 -3.29
CA ASP A 31 -0.08 9.48 -2.59
C ASP A 31 0.42 8.74 -1.35
N VAL A 32 1.70 8.86 -1.08
CA VAL A 32 2.33 8.40 0.17
C VAL A 32 2.62 9.60 1.03
N LEU A 33 2.17 9.49 2.28
CA LEU A 33 2.45 10.40 3.36
C LEU A 33 3.36 9.69 4.36
N GLU A 34 4.47 10.34 4.69
CA GLU A 34 5.32 9.95 5.79
C GLU A 34 4.74 10.54 7.07
N SER A 35 4.57 9.70 8.09
CA SER A 35 4.00 10.07 9.38
C SER A 35 4.85 9.44 10.48
N GLU A 36 4.77 9.97 11.69
CA GLU A 36 5.40 9.37 12.86
C GLU A 36 4.29 8.92 13.81
N TYR A 37 4.35 7.65 14.25
CA TYR A 37 3.42 7.15 15.25
C TYR A 37 4.18 6.32 16.26
N ASP A 38 4.17 6.78 17.51
CA ASP A 38 4.87 6.16 18.64
C ASP A 38 6.39 6.10 18.42
N GLY A 39 6.98 7.21 17.97
CA GLY A 39 8.43 7.35 17.71
C GLY A 39 8.98 6.49 16.56
N ASN A 40 8.09 5.83 15.81
CA ASN A 40 8.45 5.03 14.66
C ASN A 40 7.91 5.68 13.38
N PRO A 41 8.73 5.81 12.33
CA PRO A 41 8.23 6.24 11.04
C PRO A 41 7.15 5.28 10.56
N ARG A 42 6.10 5.83 9.98
CA ARG A 42 4.97 5.12 9.38
C ARG A 42 4.64 5.72 8.04
N PHE A 43 4.23 4.85 7.13
CA PHE A 43 3.76 5.29 5.83
C PHE A 43 2.26 5.09 5.71
N GLN A 44 1.63 6.12 5.17
CA GLN A 44 0.21 6.18 4.95
C GLN A 44 -0.03 6.37 3.47
N LEU A 45 -0.83 5.47 2.90
CA LEU A 45 -1.33 5.58 1.55
C LEU A 45 -2.62 6.38 1.56
N LYS A 46 -2.66 7.40 0.72
CA LYS A 46 -3.79 8.28 0.51
C LYS A 46 -4.21 8.22 -0.94
N TRP A 47 -5.46 7.91 -1.21
CA TRP A 47 -6.01 7.96 -2.57
C TRP A 47 -7.46 8.41 -2.54
N LYS A 48 -7.99 8.77 -3.72
CA LYS A 48 -9.40 9.11 -3.88
C LYS A 48 -10.04 8.12 -4.83
N GLU A 49 -11.21 7.63 -4.45
CA GLU A 49 -12.07 6.80 -5.29
C GLU A 49 -13.42 7.54 -5.43
N GLY A 50 -13.61 8.20 -6.58
CA GLY A 50 -14.71 9.16 -6.74
C GLY A 50 -14.63 10.31 -5.73
N ASP A 51 -15.69 10.51 -4.95
CA ASP A 51 -15.77 11.52 -3.89
C ASP A 51 -15.23 11.05 -2.53
N VAL A 52 -14.79 9.79 -2.41
CA VAL A 52 -14.34 9.20 -1.15
C VAL A 52 -12.81 9.26 -1.06
N GLU A 53 -12.31 9.84 0.03
CA GLU A 53 -10.89 9.85 0.36
C GLU A 53 -10.54 8.65 1.25
N HIS A 54 -9.57 7.87 0.81
CA HIS A 54 -9.07 6.69 1.49
C HIS A 54 -7.70 6.98 2.07
N GLU A 55 -7.52 6.70 3.37
CA GLU A 55 -6.28 6.97 4.08
C GLU A 55 -5.93 5.79 5.00
N TYR A 56 -4.91 5.02 4.65
CA TYR A 56 -4.56 3.80 5.37
C TYR A 56 -3.06 3.62 5.53
N TYR A 57 -2.67 3.08 6.68
CA TYR A 57 -1.28 2.69 6.91
C TYR A 57 -0.97 1.38 6.18
N VAL A 58 0.30 1.18 5.82
CA VAL A 58 0.74 -0.04 5.12
C VAL A 58 1.98 -0.66 5.78
N PRO A 59 1.98 -1.98 6.06
CA PRO A 59 3.14 -2.67 6.62
C PRO A 59 4.34 -2.72 5.66
N LYS A 60 5.55 -2.81 6.23
CA LYS A 60 6.82 -2.92 5.49
C LYS A 60 6.79 -3.96 4.37
N GLY A 61 6.33 -5.18 4.67
CA GLY A 61 6.30 -6.27 3.69
C GLY A 61 5.43 -5.98 2.47
N VAL A 62 4.29 -5.33 2.70
CA VAL A 62 3.36 -4.94 1.63
C VAL A 62 3.99 -3.89 0.71
N LEU A 63 4.65 -2.87 1.28
CA LEU A 63 5.36 -1.86 0.48
C LEU A 63 6.51 -2.46 -0.33
N ALA A 64 7.25 -3.43 0.23
CA ALA A 64 8.32 -4.11 -0.49
C ALA A 64 7.79 -4.92 -1.69
N ASP A 65 6.64 -5.58 -1.56
CA ASP A 65 6.02 -6.31 -2.68
C ASP A 65 5.39 -5.36 -3.70
N ILE A 66 4.75 -4.27 -3.26
CA ILE A 66 4.30 -3.18 -4.14
C ILE A 66 5.48 -2.63 -4.96
N LYS A 67 6.64 -2.41 -4.34
CA LYS A 67 7.86 -1.93 -5.00
C LYS A 67 8.32 -2.86 -6.11
N LYS A 68 8.35 -4.18 -5.86
CA LYS A 68 8.73 -5.18 -6.88
C LYS A 68 7.77 -5.11 -8.07
N LEU A 69 6.47 -5.13 -7.81
CA LEU A 69 5.46 -5.10 -8.86
C LEU A 69 5.49 -3.79 -9.66
N ALA A 70 5.71 -2.65 -8.99
CA ALA A 70 5.87 -1.36 -9.65
C ALA A 70 7.10 -1.32 -10.56
N ALA A 71 8.23 -1.90 -10.11
CA ALA A 71 9.44 -2.05 -10.93
C ALA A 71 9.21 -2.96 -12.16
N ASP A 72 8.35 -3.98 -12.02
CA ASP A 72 7.91 -4.85 -13.12
C ASP A 72 6.85 -4.20 -14.04
N GLY A 73 6.53 -2.91 -13.83
CA GLY A 73 5.60 -2.14 -14.65
C GLY A 73 4.13 -2.29 -14.28
N ALA A 74 3.80 -2.77 -13.07
CA ALA A 74 2.42 -2.80 -12.58
C ALA A 74 1.87 -1.38 -12.40
N VAL A 75 0.68 -1.11 -12.95
CA VAL A 75 -0.05 0.15 -12.75
C VAL A 75 -1.07 0.00 -11.63
N ASN A 76 -1.79 -1.13 -11.61
CA ASN A 76 -2.76 -1.48 -10.61
C ASN A 76 -2.26 -2.67 -9.79
N ILE A 77 -2.34 -2.56 -8.47
CA ILE A 77 -1.91 -3.59 -7.53
C ILE A 77 -3.06 -3.90 -6.59
N ARG A 78 -3.43 -5.17 -6.48
CA ARG A 78 -4.38 -5.62 -5.47
C ARG A 78 -3.62 -6.07 -4.24
N VAL A 79 -3.98 -5.49 -3.11
CA VAL A 79 -3.55 -5.94 -1.79
C VAL A 79 -4.74 -6.56 -1.08
N THR A 80 -4.69 -7.85 -0.86
CA THR A 80 -5.68 -8.57 -0.06
C THR A 80 -5.15 -8.71 1.35
N ARG A 81 -5.88 -8.19 2.35
CA ARG A 81 -5.62 -8.49 3.75
C ARG A 81 -6.61 -9.54 4.25
N THR A 82 -6.09 -10.65 4.75
CA THR A 82 -6.87 -11.65 5.48
C THR A 82 -6.51 -11.62 6.96
N GLY A 83 -7.45 -11.99 7.84
CA GLY A 83 -7.24 -12.04 9.29
C GLY A 83 -7.47 -10.70 10.00
N THR A 84 -7.81 -10.77 11.28
CA THR A 84 -8.25 -9.61 12.08
C THR A 84 -7.27 -9.23 13.20
N THR A 85 -6.34 -10.11 13.56
CA THR A 85 -5.37 -9.95 14.65
C THR A 85 -3.94 -9.90 14.11
N LYS A 86 -2.96 -9.51 14.95
CA LYS A 86 -1.54 -9.47 14.55
C LYS A 86 -1.02 -10.85 14.13
N SER A 87 -1.54 -11.94 14.71
CA SER A 87 -1.00 -13.29 14.56
C SER A 87 -1.57 -14.04 13.34
N ASP A 88 -2.78 -13.69 12.89
CA ASP A 88 -3.45 -14.29 11.73
C ASP A 88 -3.47 -13.36 10.51
N THR A 89 -3.09 -12.08 10.66
CA THR A 89 -3.05 -11.15 9.52
C THR A 89 -2.03 -11.62 8.49
N ARG A 90 -2.50 -11.84 7.26
CA ARG A 90 -1.67 -12.07 6.06
C ARG A 90 -2.00 -11.01 5.02
N TYR A 91 -1.00 -10.70 4.20
CA TYR A 91 -1.16 -9.84 3.05
C TYR A 91 -0.75 -10.62 1.80
N THR A 92 -1.58 -10.53 0.78
CA THR A 92 -1.28 -11.00 -0.57
C THR A 92 -1.23 -9.77 -1.47
N VAL A 93 -0.14 -9.60 -2.20
CA VAL A 93 0.06 -8.47 -3.11
C VAL A 93 0.26 -9.02 -4.51
N ILE A 94 -0.65 -8.69 -5.43
CA ILE A 94 -0.60 -9.17 -6.82
C ILE A 94 -0.76 -8.01 -7.81
N LYS A 95 -0.08 -8.11 -8.95
CA LYS A 95 -0.34 -7.23 -10.09
C LYS A 95 -1.75 -7.53 -10.60
N VAL A 96 -2.53 -6.49 -10.84
CA VAL A 96 -3.77 -6.61 -11.60
C VAL A 96 -3.47 -6.10 -12.99
N GLU A 97 -3.34 -7.01 -13.94
CA GLU A 97 -3.42 -6.64 -15.35
C GLU A 97 -4.84 -6.16 -15.59
N GLY A 98 -4.99 -4.96 -16.18
CA GLY A 98 -6.28 -4.30 -16.32
C GLY A 98 -7.37 -5.27 -16.76
N GLY A 99 -8.22 -5.65 -15.80
CA GLY A 99 -9.54 -6.15 -16.10
C GLY A 99 -10.32 -4.97 -16.65
N GLN A 100 -10.98 -5.20 -17.79
CA GLN A 100 -11.84 -4.29 -18.53
C GLN A 100 -12.65 -3.32 -17.67
#